data_AF-A0A5K1B0P5-F1
#
_entry.id   AF-A0A5K1B0P5-F1
#
_cell.length_a   1.000
_cell.length_b   1.000
_cell.length_c   1.000
_cell.angle_alpha   90.00
_cell.angle_beta   90.00
_cell.angle_gamma   90.00
#
_symmetry.space_group_name_H-M   'P 1'
#
loop_
_entity.id
_entity.type
_entity.pdbx_description
1 polymer ?
#
loop_
_entity_poly.entity_id
_entity_poly.type
_entity_poly.pdbx_seq_one_letter_code
_entity_poly.pdbx_strand_id
1 'polypeptide(L)'
;EKQAESELLESWLPLSNLDLFVPHLYPSCFFVYEKPILEFRSMLSTLKKGLSKLLIPYHPLAGEVVTSPAGEPEIHCNNHGVEFIEAYADIELCNLALHHPDAYLAGKLLPMRPTAVL
;
A
#
# COMPACT_ATOMS: atom_id res chain seq x y z
N GLU A 1 19.92 -25.16 -6.13
CA GLU A 1 20.02 -25.10 -4.65
C GLU A 1 21.18 -24.16 -4.31
N LYS A 2 21.07 -23.04 -3.60
CA LYS A 2 20.10 -22.54 -2.63
C LYS A 2 19.79 -21.07 -2.95
N GLN A 3 18.51 -20.72 -2.90
CA GLN A 3 18.05 -19.34 -2.87
C GLN A 3 18.40 -18.79 -1.47
N ALA A 4 19.32 -17.84 -1.38
CA ALA A 4 19.47 -17.04 -0.17
C ALA A 4 18.39 -15.95 -0.24
N GLU A 5 17.17 -16.27 0.21
CA GLU A 5 16.30 -15.24 0.79
C GLU A 5 17.09 -14.69 1.97
N SER A 6 17.66 -13.49 1.81
CA SER A 6 18.13 -12.76 2.98
C SER A 6 16.90 -12.53 3.85
N GLU A 7 16.80 -13.22 4.98
CA GLU A 7 15.88 -12.84 6.04
C GLU A 7 16.07 -11.34 6.26
N LEU A 8 15.07 -10.54 5.87
CA LEU A 8 15.10 -9.10 6.09
C LEU A 8 15.11 -8.93 7.61
N LEU A 9 16.29 -8.57 8.13
CA LEU A 9 16.51 -8.44 9.56
C LEU A 9 15.52 -7.39 10.09
N GLU A 10 14.75 -7.80 11.08
CA GLU A 10 13.85 -6.91 11.81
C GLU A 10 14.63 -5.70 12.31
N SER A 11 14.10 -4.51 12.04
CA SER A 11 14.78 -3.24 12.35
C SER A 11 13.79 -2.14 12.68
N TRP A 12 14.32 -1.07 13.28
CA TRP A 12 13.56 0.13 13.63
C TRP A 12 14.19 1.30 12.89
N LEU A 13 13.37 2.03 12.13
CA LEU A 13 13.80 3.20 11.38
C LEU A 13 13.21 4.46 12.02
N PRO A 14 14.03 5.29 12.68
CA PRO A 14 13.55 6.55 13.23
C PRO A 14 13.17 7.52 12.11
N LEU A 15 12.09 8.25 12.31
CA LEU A 15 11.67 9.29 11.37
C LEU A 15 12.60 10.51 11.46
N SER A 16 12.95 11.11 10.32
CA SER A 16 13.74 12.32 10.30
C SER A 16 12.89 13.55 10.67
N ASN A 17 13.53 14.65 11.05
CA ASN A 17 12.82 15.92 11.30
C ASN A 17 11.94 16.37 10.12
N LEU A 18 12.30 16.02 8.89
CA LEU A 18 11.49 16.34 7.71
C LEU A 18 10.25 15.46 7.64
N ASP A 19 10.39 14.17 7.96
CA ASP A 19 9.25 13.24 8.03
C ASP A 19 8.26 13.63 9.13
N LEU A 20 8.74 14.20 10.24
CA LEU A 20 7.91 14.75 11.33
C LEU A 20 7.25 16.09 10.99
N PHE A 21 7.84 16.87 10.08
CA PHE A 21 7.34 18.19 9.70
C PHE A 21 6.24 18.11 8.64
N VAL A 22 6.33 17.14 7.72
CA VAL A 22 5.33 16.93 6.68
C VAL A 22 4.07 16.34 7.30
N PRO A 23 2.87 16.87 7.02
CA PRO A 23 1.63 16.27 7.51
C PRO A 23 1.56 14.80 7.07
N HIS A 24 1.04 13.92 7.93
CA HIS A 24 0.79 12.52 7.59
C HIS A 24 -0.29 12.43 6.49
N LEU A 25 0.15 12.62 5.25
CA LEU A 25 -0.65 12.44 4.06
C LEU A 25 -0.43 11.00 3.63
N TYR A 26 -1.53 10.26 3.50
CA TYR A 26 -1.59 9.07 2.67
C TYR A 26 -1.92 9.55 1.25
N PRO A 27 -0.92 9.84 0.39
CA PRO A 27 -1.22 10.28 -0.97
C PRO A 27 -2.02 9.17 -1.65
N SER A 28 -3.29 9.47 -1.93
CA SER A 28 -4.18 8.55 -2.63
C SER A 28 -3.96 8.75 -4.12
N CYS A 29 -3.35 7.78 -4.78
CA CYS A 29 -3.26 7.73 -6.23
C CYS A 29 -4.17 6.61 -6.76
N PHE A 30 -4.77 6.83 -7.92
CA PHE A 30 -5.47 5.79 -8.66
C PHE A 30 -5.00 5.80 -10.10
N PHE A 31 -4.91 4.60 -10.68
CA PHE A 31 -4.48 4.41 -12.06
C PHE A 31 -5.61 3.73 -12.83
N VAL A 32 -5.87 4.24 -14.03
CA VAL A 32 -6.92 3.75 -14.91
C VAL A 32 -6.27 3.15 -16.15
N TYR A 33 -6.61 1.91 -16.44
CA TYR A 33 -6.05 1.16 -17.57
C TYR A 33 -7.17 0.75 -18.52
N GLU A 34 -6.85 0.69 -19.81
CA GLU A 34 -7.72 0.02 -20.77
C GLU A 34 -7.84 -1.47 -20.43
N LYS A 35 -8.93 -2.09 -20.89
CA LYS A 35 -9.19 -3.51 -20.62
C LYS A 35 -8.05 -4.37 -21.20
N PRO A 36 -7.30 -5.10 -20.37
CA PRO A 36 -6.22 -5.94 -20.87
C PRO A 36 -6.79 -7.16 -21.60
N ILE A 37 -6.00 -7.74 -22.49
CA ILE A 37 -6.30 -9.03 -23.16
C ILE A 37 -6.17 -10.20 -22.17
N LEU A 38 -5.47 -9.97 -21.06
CA LEU A 38 -5.22 -10.95 -20.00
C LEU A 38 -6.48 -11.23 -19.18
N GLU A 39 -6.65 -12.50 -18.81
CA GLU A 39 -7.62 -12.90 -17.79
C GLU A 39 -7.37 -12.20 -16.46
N PHE A 40 -8.45 -11.77 -15.80
CA PHE A 40 -8.37 -10.98 -14.57
C PHE A 40 -7.54 -11.66 -13.46
N ARG A 41 -7.71 -12.97 -13.28
CA ARG A 41 -6.94 -13.77 -12.29
C ARG A 41 -5.44 -13.78 -12.60
N SER A 42 -5.06 -13.82 -13.87
CA SER A 42 -3.66 -13.79 -14.30
C SER A 42 -3.04 -12.41 -14.04
N MET A 43 -3.79 -11.34 -14.30
CA MET A 43 -3.40 -9.97 -13.98
C MET A 43 -3.18 -9.78 -12.47
N LEU A 44 -4.12 -10.24 -11.63
CA LEU A 44 -3.99 -10.18 -10.17
C LEU A 44 -2.77 -10.93 -9.65
N SER A 45 -2.52 -12.15 -10.15
CA SER A 45 -1.33 -12.94 -9.81
C SER A 45 -0.03 -12.20 -10.16
N THR A 46 -0.02 -11.50 -11.30
CA THR A 46 1.12 -10.70 -11.77
C THR A 46 1.36 -9.50 -10.86
N LEU A 47 0.31 -8.75 -10.50
CA LEU A 47 0.39 -7.63 -9.56
C LEU A 47 0.91 -8.06 -8.19
N LYS A 48 0.35 -9.12 -7.60
CA LYS A 48 0.79 -9.63 -6.28
C LYS A 48 2.26 -10.06 -6.30
N LYS A 49 2.71 -10.75 -7.35
CA LYS A 49 4.12 -11.13 -7.53
C LYS A 49 5.03 -9.93 -7.70
N GLY A 50 4.61 -8.92 -8.47
CA GLY A 50 5.35 -7.68 -8.65
C GLY A 50 5.52 -6.93 -7.33
N LEU A 51 4.42 -6.79 -6.58
CA LEU A 51 4.40 -6.12 -5.28
C LEU A 51 5.29 -6.84 -4.26
N SER A 52 5.19 -8.16 -4.14
CA SER A 52 6.04 -8.96 -3.25
C SER A 52 7.53 -8.78 -3.55
N LYS A 53 7.92 -8.71 -4.83
CA LYS A 53 9.32 -8.44 -5.21
C LYS A 53 9.75 -7.01 -4.89
N LEU A 54 8.86 -6.03 -5.05
CA LEU A 54 9.14 -4.62 -4.78
C LEU A 54 9.32 -4.36 -3.29
N LEU A 55 8.57 -5.05 -2.43
CA LEU A 55 8.69 -4.88 -0.98
C LEU A 55 10.03 -5.39 -0.41
N ILE A 56 10.86 -6.10 -1.18
CA ILE A 56 12.20 -6.49 -0.72
C ILE A 56 13.11 -5.25 -0.59
N PRO A 57 13.39 -4.47 -1.66
CA PRO A 57 14.17 -3.25 -1.54
C PRO A 57 13.42 -2.12 -0.80
N TYR A 58 12.08 -2.15 -0.76
CA TYR A 58 11.24 -1.17 -0.06
C TYR A 58 10.57 -1.75 1.20
N HIS A 59 11.31 -2.56 1.96
CA HIS A 59 10.80 -3.24 3.14
C HIS A 59 10.18 -2.33 4.23
N PRO A 60 10.56 -1.03 4.40
CA PRO A 60 9.88 -0.19 5.38
C PRO A 60 8.39 0.01 5.07
N LEU A 61 7.98 -0.12 3.80
CA LEU A 61 6.57 -0.05 3.40
C LEU A 61 5.74 -1.24 3.88
N ALA A 62 6.39 -2.35 4.24
CA ALA A 62 5.76 -3.54 4.80
C ALA A 62 5.88 -3.60 6.34
N GLY A 63 6.29 -2.49 6.97
CA GLY A 63 6.38 -2.34 8.42
C GLY A 63 5.20 -1.56 9.00
N GLU A 64 5.27 -1.31 10.31
CA GLU A 64 4.24 -0.59 11.06
C GLU A 64 4.84 0.65 11.72
N VAL A 65 4.09 1.76 11.75
CA VAL A 65 4.50 2.95 12.51
C VAL A 65 4.19 2.70 13.98
N VAL A 66 5.20 2.77 14.84
CA VAL A 66 5.11 2.53 16.28
C VAL A 66 5.70 3.71 17.05
N THR A 67 5.31 3.87 18.31
CA THR A 67 5.93 4.85 19.21
C THR A 67 7.08 4.18 19.97
N SER A 68 8.26 4.79 19.92
CA SER A 68 9.43 4.34 20.67
C SER A 68 9.25 4.56 22.18
N PRO A 69 10.07 3.92 23.05
CA PRO A 69 10.04 4.20 24.48
C PRO A 69 10.33 5.67 24.85
N ALA A 70 10.97 6.43 23.95
CA ALA A 70 11.23 7.85 24.12
C ALA A 70 10.04 8.74 23.71
N GLY A 71 8.98 8.16 23.14
CA GLY A 71 7.79 8.88 22.68
C GLY A 71 7.87 9.38 21.23
N GLU A 72 8.90 8.98 20.48
CA GLU A 72 9.09 9.37 19.08
C GLU A 72 8.56 8.29 18.12
N PRO A 73 7.96 8.66 16.97
CA PRO A 73 7.49 7.69 16.00
C PRO A 73 8.65 7.06 15.22
N GLU A 74 8.57 5.74 15.03
CA GLU A 74 9.55 4.92 14.30
C GLU A 74 8.80 3.92 13.40
N ILE A 75 9.45 3.47 12.32
CA ILE A 75 8.92 2.38 11.50
C ILE A 75 9.53 1.07 12.00
N HIS A 76 8.69 0.19 12.56
CA HIS A 76 9.02 -1.18 12.87
C HIS A 76 8.99 -2.03 11.60
N CYS A 77 10.15 -2.31 11.05
CA CYS A 77 10.34 -3.11 9.84
C CYS A 77 10.24 -4.61 10.16
N ASN A 78 9.02 -5.08 10.43
CA ASN A 78 8.71 -6.44 10.88
C ASN A 78 8.16 -7.37 9.78
N ASN A 79 8.15 -6.90 8.53
CA ASN A 79 7.56 -7.61 7.38
C ASN A 79 6.09 -8.01 7.60
N HIS A 80 5.31 -7.21 8.35
CA HIS A 80 3.86 -7.40 8.50
C HIS A 80 3.16 -7.46 7.14
N GLY A 81 3.69 -6.76 6.15
CA GLY A 81 3.18 -6.74 4.78
C GLY A 81 2.32 -5.52 4.50
N VAL A 82 1.61 -5.58 3.39
CA VAL A 82 0.72 -4.49 2.94
C VAL A 82 -0.65 -5.06 2.59
N GLU A 83 -1.68 -4.24 2.79
CA GLU A 83 -3.04 -4.62 2.41
C GLU A 83 -3.19 -4.61 0.87
N PHE A 84 -3.76 -5.68 0.32
CA PHE A 84 -4.08 -5.79 -1.10
C PHE A 84 -5.56 -6.16 -1.25
N ILE A 85 -6.39 -5.19 -1.63
CA ILE A 85 -7.84 -5.36 -1.76
C ILE A 85 -8.22 -5.55 -3.24
N GLU A 86 -9.05 -6.56 -3.48
CA GLU A 86 -9.73 -6.79 -4.77
C GLU A 86 -11.17 -6.30 -4.64
N ALA A 87 -11.63 -5.48 -5.59
CA ALA A 87 -12.99 -4.98 -5.64
C ALA A 87 -13.57 -5.16 -7.06
N TYR A 88 -14.89 -5.27 -7.14
CA TYR A 88 -15.63 -5.41 -8.39
C TYR A 88 -16.78 -4.41 -8.44
N ALA A 89 -17.08 -3.90 -9.64
CA ALA A 89 -18.19 -3.00 -9.88
C ALA A 89 -18.94 -3.43 -11.14
N ASP A 90 -20.26 -3.55 -11.04
CA ASP A 90 -21.14 -3.84 -12.17
C ASP A 90 -21.51 -2.54 -12.92
N ILE A 91 -20.49 -1.85 -13.41
CA ILE A 91 -20.59 -0.62 -14.19
C ILE A 91 -19.40 -0.52 -15.13
N GLU A 92 -19.62 -0.03 -16.35
CA GLU A 92 -18.52 0.24 -17.28
C GLU A 92 -17.65 1.38 -16.78
N LEU A 93 -16.33 1.26 -16.98
CA LEU A 93 -15.35 2.26 -16.54
C LEU A 93 -15.63 3.67 -17.09
N CYS A 94 -16.14 3.78 -18.32
CA CYS A 94 -16.52 5.06 -18.95
C CYS A 94 -17.71 5.76 -18.27
N ASN A 95 -18.55 5.00 -17.56
CA ASN A 95 -19.69 5.51 -16.82
C ASN A 95 -19.34 5.85 -15.36
N LEU A 96 -18.09 5.65 -14.95
CA LEU A 96 -17.62 5.92 -13.59
C LEU A 96 -17.23 7.40 -13.44
N ALA A 97 -17.80 8.07 -12.44
CA ALA A 97 -17.56 9.49 -12.15
C ALA A 97 -16.20 9.72 -11.46
N LEU A 98 -15.10 9.53 -12.19
CA LEU A 98 -13.72 9.64 -11.68
C LEU A 98 -13.29 11.08 -11.32
N HIS A 99 -14.05 12.09 -11.69
CA HIS A 99 -13.76 13.50 -11.39
C HIS A 99 -14.01 13.85 -9.90
N HIS A 100 -14.72 13.00 -9.15
CA HIS A 100 -14.90 13.13 -7.69
C HIS A 100 -14.79 11.76 -7.01
N PRO A 101 -13.58 11.17 -6.93
CA PRO A 101 -13.40 9.80 -6.43
C PRO A 101 -13.86 9.66 -4.98
N ASP A 102 -13.65 10.67 -4.14
CA ASP A 102 -14.10 10.66 -2.74
C ASP A 102 -15.62 10.62 -2.58
N ALA A 103 -16.39 11.17 -3.53
CA ALA A 103 -17.85 11.17 -3.45
C ALA A 103 -18.48 9.87 -3.99
N TYR A 104 -17.85 9.28 -5.01
CA TYR A 104 -18.44 8.16 -5.76
C TYR A 104 -17.78 6.80 -5.49
N LEU A 105 -16.50 6.78 -5.09
CA LEU A 105 -15.69 5.58 -4.91
C LEU A 105 -15.35 5.30 -3.45
N ALA A 106 -15.31 6.32 -2.58
CA ALA A 106 -15.00 6.14 -1.16
C ALA A 106 -16.03 5.22 -0.48
N GLY A 107 -15.53 4.24 0.27
CA GLY A 107 -16.36 3.24 0.95
C GLY A 107 -17.01 2.20 0.03
N LYS A 108 -16.75 2.26 -1.29
CA LYS A 108 -17.22 1.25 -2.26
C LYS A 108 -16.05 0.55 -2.94
N LEU A 109 -15.21 1.31 -3.63
CA LEU A 109 -14.10 0.81 -4.44
C LEU A 109 -12.73 1.27 -3.94
N LEU A 110 -12.69 2.22 -3.02
CA LEU A 110 -11.47 2.62 -2.32
C LEU A 110 -11.42 1.95 -0.94
N PRO A 111 -10.24 1.49 -0.48
CA PRO A 111 -10.04 1.07 0.90
C PRO A 111 -10.57 2.16 1.83
N MET A 112 -11.23 1.76 2.91
CA MET A 112 -11.56 2.73 3.96
C MET A 112 -10.24 3.26 4.49
N ARG A 113 -10.09 4.58 4.55
CA ARG A 113 -8.89 5.18 5.13
C ARG A 113 -8.78 4.62 6.55
N PRO A 114 -7.71 3.89 6.90
CA PRO A 114 -7.49 3.58 8.30
C PRO A 114 -7.53 4.93 9.01
N THR A 115 -8.27 4.99 10.12
CA THR A 115 -8.19 6.16 11.00
C THR A 115 -6.72 6.28 11.33
N ALA A 116 -6.04 7.29 10.81
CA ALA A 116 -4.64 7.51 11.09
C ALA A 116 -4.57 7.87 12.57
N VAL A 117 -4.45 6.85 13.41
CA VAL A 117 -4.17 7.00 14.83
C VAL A 117 -2.65 7.04 14.90
N LEU A 118 -2.13 8.22 15.20
CA LEU A 118 -0.84 8.33 15.86
C LEU A 118 -1.03 7.94 17.32
#